data_AF-A0A7X8W752-F1
#
_entry.id   AF-A0A7X8W752-F1
#
_cell.length_a   1.000
_cell.length_b   1.000
_cell.length_c   1.000
_cell.angle_alpha   90.00
_cell.angle_beta   90.00
_cell.angle_gamma   90.00
#
_symmetry.space_group_name_H-M   'P 1'
#
loop_
_entity.id
_entity.type
_entity.pdbx_description
1 polymer ?
#
loop_
_entity_poly.entity_id
_entity_poly.type
_entity_poly.pdbx_seq_one_letter_code
_entity_poly.pdbx_strand_id
1 'polypeptide(L)'
;MVPYLLEFFLPRTLTAKLFLSAAEQEWTFGQLALIAVIGFVLVIIVLGVITLLIKAVGIGVDKFNAGQKVVDNASAVSPQGTAAGVAIEKVPAPGSVGEIALHDVPEETAAKLMAIVANQLDVPLNELRFRSIREIKDDE
;
A
#
# COMPACT_ATOMS: atom_id res chain seq x y z
N MET A 1 -14.09 -17.68 20.17
CA MET A 1 -14.65 -18.02 21.50
C MET A 1 -14.79 -16.75 22.37
N VAL A 2 -15.38 -15.68 21.85
CA VAL A 2 -15.79 -14.50 22.65
C VAL A 2 -17.06 -13.86 22.02
N PRO A 3 -18.24 -14.52 22.04
CA PRO A 3 -19.49 -13.79 21.79
C PRO A 3 -20.48 -13.84 22.97
N TYR A 4 -20.11 -14.40 24.13
CA TYR A 4 -21.08 -14.60 25.23
C TYR A 4 -21.11 -13.48 26.27
N LEU A 5 -20.11 -12.59 26.31
CA LEU A 5 -20.03 -11.56 27.36
C LEU A 5 -20.97 -10.37 27.11
N LEU A 6 -21.35 -10.11 25.85
CA LEU A 6 -22.30 -9.06 25.48
C LEU A 6 -23.77 -9.51 25.60
N GLU A 7 -24.03 -10.82 25.58
CA GLU A 7 -25.39 -11.39 25.76
C GLU A 7 -25.86 -11.41 27.23
N PHE A 8 -24.93 -11.28 28.19
CA PHE A 8 -25.26 -11.22 29.61
C PHE A 8 -25.72 -9.84 30.07
N PHE A 9 -25.26 -8.77 29.40
CA PHE A 9 -25.51 -7.39 29.82
C PHE A 9 -26.59 -6.67 29.00
N LEU A 10 -26.87 -7.12 27.77
CA LEU A 10 -27.99 -6.62 26.97
C LEU A 10 -29.17 -7.58 27.10
N PRO A 11 -30.32 -7.16 27.66
CA PRO A 11 -31.49 -8.02 27.70
C PRO A 11 -31.87 -8.36 26.24
N ARG A 12 -32.15 -9.64 25.95
CA ARG A 12 -32.52 -10.14 24.60
C ARG A 12 -33.69 -9.38 23.97
N THR A 13 -34.49 -8.71 24.79
CA THR A 13 -35.58 -7.83 24.38
C THR A 13 -35.10 -6.47 23.86
N LEU A 14 -33.94 -5.97 24.30
CA LEU A 14 -33.34 -4.73 23.81
C LEU A 14 -32.73 -4.91 22.43
N THR A 15 -31.99 -6.00 22.19
CA THR A 15 -31.47 -6.32 20.85
C THR A 15 -32.61 -6.53 19.86
N ALA A 16 -33.66 -7.25 20.25
CA ALA A 16 -34.85 -7.40 19.43
C ALA A 16 -35.57 -6.07 19.18
N LYS A 17 -35.71 -5.20 20.20
CA LYS A 17 -36.33 -3.87 20.04
C LYS A 17 -35.48 -2.89 19.23
N LEU A 18 -34.16 -2.93 19.35
CA LEU A 18 -33.25 -2.08 18.58
C LEU A 18 -33.27 -2.49 17.10
N PHE A 19 -33.27 -3.80 16.86
CA PHE A 19 -33.38 -4.34 15.52
C PHE A 19 -34.75 -4.10 14.90
N LEU A 20 -35.84 -4.28 15.66
CA LEU A 20 -37.20 -3.97 15.21
C LEU A 20 -37.37 -2.47 14.94
N SER A 21 -36.85 -1.60 15.82
CA SER A 21 -36.86 -0.14 15.61
C SER A 21 -36.04 0.29 14.39
N ALA A 22 -34.94 -0.40 14.08
CA ALA A 22 -34.14 -0.11 12.88
C ALA A 22 -34.78 -0.68 11.61
N ALA A 23 -35.49 -1.81 11.71
CA ALA A 23 -36.22 -2.44 10.61
C ALA A 23 -37.55 -1.76 10.28
N GLU A 24 -38.20 -1.14 11.27
CA GLU A 24 -39.44 -0.37 11.14
C GLU A 24 -39.20 1.10 10.74
N GLN A 25 -37.93 1.48 10.58
CA GLN A 25 -37.55 2.77 10.04
C GLN A 25 -37.74 2.75 8.52
N GLU A 26 -38.98 2.99 8.09
CA GLU A 26 -39.38 3.21 6.70
C GLU A 26 -38.69 4.50 6.20
N TRP A 27 -37.47 4.39 5.69
CA TRP A 27 -36.80 5.54 5.10
C TRP A 27 -37.58 5.95 3.84
N THR A 28 -38.13 7.14 3.87
CA THR A 28 -38.88 7.65 2.72
C THR A 28 -37.96 7.76 1.50
N PHE A 29 -38.50 7.55 0.30
CA PHE A 29 -37.73 7.68 -0.95
C PHE A 29 -37.00 9.03 -1.05
N GLY A 30 -37.60 10.10 -0.53
CA GLY A 30 -36.98 11.43 -0.48
C GLY A 30 -35.74 11.49 0.42
N GLN A 31 -35.74 10.80 1.57
CA GLN A 31 -34.56 10.69 2.43
C GLN A 31 -33.46 9.85 1.79
N LEU A 32 -33.81 8.77 1.09
CA LEU A 32 -32.86 7.97 0.30
C LEU A 32 -32.23 8.78 -0.83
N ALA A 33 -33.04 9.57 -1.54
CA ALA A 33 -32.53 10.46 -2.58
C ALA A 33 -31.57 11.51 -1.99
N LEU A 34 -31.91 12.08 -0.83
CA LEU A 34 -31.06 13.09 -0.19
C LEU A 34 -29.74 12.50 0.31
N ILE A 35 -29.75 11.33 0.96
CA ILE A 35 -28.51 10.67 1.40
C ILE A 35 -27.63 10.27 0.21
N ALA A 36 -28.22 9.84 -0.90
CA ALA A 36 -27.47 9.53 -2.12
C ALA A 36 -26.80 10.77 -2.71
N VAL A 37 -27.51 11.92 -2.79
CA VAL A 37 -26.94 13.19 -3.26
C VAL A 37 -25.83 13.67 -2.32
N ILE A 38 -26.04 13.62 -1.01
CA ILE A 38 -25.02 14.01 -0.02
C ILE A 38 -23.78 13.12 -0.15
N GLY A 39 -23.96 11.80 -0.25
CA GLY A 39 -22.86 10.86 -0.46
C GLY A 39 -22.10 11.11 -1.76
N PHE A 40 -22.81 11.40 -2.85
CA PHE A 40 -22.20 11.72 -4.13
C PHE A 40 -21.39 13.02 -4.08
N VAL A 41 -21.95 14.08 -3.47
CA VAL A 41 -21.22 15.34 -3.26
C VAL A 41 -19.97 15.13 -2.42
N LEU A 42 -20.04 14.30 -1.37
CA LEU A 42 -18.89 13.97 -0.54
C LEU A 42 -17.78 13.27 -1.34
N VAL A 43 -18.13 12.31 -2.21
CA VAL A 43 -17.16 11.66 -3.11
C VAL A 43 -16.47 12.68 -4.01
N ILE A 44 -17.22 13.62 -4.60
CA ILE A 44 -16.66 14.69 -5.44
C ILE A 44 -15.69 15.58 -4.65
N ILE A 45 -16.04 15.94 -3.40
CA ILE A 45 -15.15 16.73 -2.53
C ILE A 45 -13.87 15.97 -2.24
N VAL A 46 -13.94 14.68 -1.90
CA VAL A 46 -12.75 13.86 -1.62
C VAL A 46 -11.85 13.75 -2.85
N LEU A 47 -12.41 13.45 -4.03
CA LEU A 47 -11.66 13.43 -5.28
C LEU A 47 -11.06 14.80 -5.63
N GLY A 48 -11.78 15.89 -5.36
CA GLY A 48 -11.30 17.25 -5.54
C GLY A 48 -10.12 17.58 -4.63
N VAL A 49 -10.16 17.17 -3.36
CA VAL A 49 -9.07 17.36 -2.40
C VAL A 49 -7.82 16.56 -2.83
N ILE A 50 -7.99 15.31 -3.27
CA ILE A 50 -6.87 14.49 -3.79
C ILE A 50 -6.25 15.17 -5.02
N THR A 51 -7.08 15.67 -5.95
CA THR A 51 -6.60 16.40 -7.14
C THR A 51 -5.86 17.68 -6.76
N LEU A 52 -6.35 18.42 -5.75
CA LEU A 52 -5.71 19.63 -5.24
C LEU A 52 -4.34 19.34 -4.63
N LEU A 53 -4.23 18.26 -3.83
CA LEU A 53 -2.95 17.80 -3.25
C LEU A 53 -1.93 17.46 -4.34
N ILE A 54 -2.35 16.73 -5.38
CA ILE A 54 -1.47 16.40 -6.52
C ILE A 54 -0.99 17.67 -7.23
N LYS A 55 -1.89 18.64 -7.50
CA LYS A 55 -1.50 19.91 -8.12
C LYS A 55 -0.58 20.75 -7.24
N ALA A 56 -0.77 20.73 -5.92
CA ALA A 56 0.10 21.45 -4.98
C ALA A 56 1.52 20.88 -4.99
N VAL A 57 1.66 19.56 -5.01
CA VAL A 57 2.97 18.89 -5.16
C VAL A 57 3.56 19.12 -6.55
N GLY A 58 2.73 19.05 -7.60
CA GLY A 58 3.12 19.34 -8.98
C GLY A 58 3.72 20.73 -9.14
N ILE A 59 3.10 21.77 -8.57
CA ILE A 59 3.64 23.14 -8.59
C ILE A 59 4.97 23.24 -7.83
N GLY A 60 5.11 22.53 -6.70
CA GLY A 60 6.38 22.46 -5.96
C GLY A 60 7.49 21.79 -6.77
N VAL A 61 7.15 20.74 -7.53
CA VAL A 61 8.06 20.04 -8.43
C VAL A 61 8.36 20.88 -9.66
N ASP A 62 7.41 21.58 -10.28
CA ASP A 62 7.62 22.44 -11.46
C ASP A 62 8.60 23.58 -11.19
N LYS A 63 8.63 24.10 -9.95
CA LYS A 63 9.63 25.09 -9.52
C LYS A 63 11.03 24.48 -9.31
N PHE A 64 11.14 23.18 -9.10
CA PHE A 64 12.40 22.44 -8.96
C PHE A 64 12.86 21.80 -10.28
N ASN A 65 11.92 21.45 -11.16
CA ASN A 65 12.08 20.81 -12.47
C ASN A 65 11.97 21.80 -13.64
N ALA A 66 12.14 23.10 -13.43
CA ALA A 66 12.24 24.08 -14.53
C ALA A 66 13.44 23.80 -15.49
N GLY A 67 14.26 22.77 -15.23
CA GLY A 67 15.22 22.18 -16.17
C GLY A 67 14.73 20.95 -16.96
N GLN A 68 13.56 20.37 -16.65
CA GLN A 68 13.05 19.15 -17.27
C GLN A 68 11.61 19.37 -17.75
N LYS A 69 11.47 19.91 -18.96
CA LYS A 69 10.19 20.13 -19.65
C LYS A 69 9.45 18.80 -19.88
N VAL A 70 8.27 18.72 -19.26
CA VAL A 70 6.96 18.34 -19.84
C VAL A 70 6.94 17.19 -20.85
N VAL A 71 6.30 16.09 -20.46
CA VAL A 71 5.27 15.47 -21.31
C VAL A 71 4.00 15.33 -20.47
N ASP A 72 3.04 16.17 -20.82
CA ASP A 72 1.67 16.15 -20.34
C ASP A 72 0.93 14.87 -20.76
N ASN A 73 0.16 14.36 -19.80
CA ASN A 73 -1.16 13.73 -19.90
C ASN A 73 -1.68 13.32 -21.29
N ALA A 74 -2.00 12.04 -21.45
CA ALA A 74 -3.26 11.62 -22.08
C ALA A 74 -3.65 10.21 -21.64
N SER A 75 -4.93 10.08 -21.27
CA SER A 75 -5.65 8.82 -21.02
C SER A 75 -5.40 7.75 -22.07
N ALA A 76 -5.28 6.49 -21.64
CA ALA A 76 -6.00 5.38 -22.28
C ALA A 76 -5.90 4.11 -21.42
N VAL A 77 -7.06 3.55 -21.13
CA VAL A 77 -7.27 2.14 -20.76
C VAL A 77 -6.62 1.23 -21.82
N SER A 78 -5.74 0.30 -21.43
CA SER A 78 -5.83 -1.17 -21.67
C SER A 78 -4.50 -1.90 -21.41
N PRO A 79 -4.51 -3.23 -21.15
CA PRO A 79 -3.45 -3.97 -20.44
C PRO A 79 -2.40 -4.58 -21.37
N GLN A 80 -1.18 -4.82 -20.84
CA GLN A 80 -0.35 -6.04 -21.00
C GLN A 80 1.18 -5.77 -20.85
N GLY A 81 1.84 -6.56 -20.00
CA GLY A 81 2.99 -7.40 -20.42
C GLY A 81 4.43 -6.88 -20.41
N THR A 82 5.22 -7.40 -19.46
CA THR A 82 6.57 -8.06 -19.60
C THR A 82 7.91 -7.28 -19.79
N ALA A 83 8.79 -7.44 -18.77
CA ALA A 83 10.18 -7.99 -18.77
C ALA A 83 11.49 -7.12 -18.80
N ALA A 84 12.34 -7.32 -17.76
CA ALA A 84 13.83 -7.45 -17.58
C ALA A 84 14.85 -6.58 -18.39
N GLY A 85 16.07 -6.16 -17.96
CA GLY A 85 16.99 -6.36 -16.80
C GLY A 85 18.44 -5.87 -17.17
N VAL A 86 19.43 -6.00 -16.25
CA VAL A 86 20.94 -5.96 -16.37
C VAL A 86 21.71 -4.83 -15.61
N ALA A 87 22.76 -5.25 -14.88
CA ALA A 87 23.54 -4.59 -13.80
C ALA A 87 25.00 -4.15 -14.15
N ILE A 88 25.65 -3.33 -13.30
CA ILE A 88 27.08 -2.93 -13.32
C ILE A 88 27.68 -2.92 -11.89
N GLU A 89 28.95 -3.34 -11.78
CA GLU A 89 29.78 -3.67 -10.60
C GLU A 89 30.45 -2.47 -9.86
N LYS A 90 30.38 -2.51 -8.50
CA LYS A 90 31.37 -2.18 -7.42
C LYS A 90 32.03 -0.78 -7.26
N VAL A 91 31.68 -0.12 -6.13
CA VAL A 91 32.62 0.48 -5.13
C VAL A 91 31.90 0.45 -3.75
N PRO A 92 32.39 -0.25 -2.70
CA PRO A 92 31.76 -0.15 -1.39
C PRO A 92 32.11 1.20 -0.75
N ALA A 93 31.11 2.07 -0.69
CA ALA A 93 31.17 3.36 0.00
C ALA A 93 31.36 3.19 1.52
N PRO A 94 31.86 4.22 2.24
CA PRO A 94 32.01 4.17 3.69
C PRO A 94 30.64 3.94 4.32
N GLY A 95 30.45 2.78 4.94
CA GLY A 95 29.14 2.24 5.32
C GLY A 95 28.88 0.82 4.84
N SER A 96 29.83 0.19 4.12
CA SER A 96 29.71 -1.21 3.70
C SER A 96 29.51 -2.14 4.90
N VAL A 97 28.28 -2.62 5.03
CA VAL A 97 27.90 -3.72 5.91
C VAL A 97 28.82 -4.89 5.58
N GLY A 98 29.49 -5.44 6.62
CA GLY A 98 30.62 -6.36 6.48
C GLY A 98 30.42 -7.51 5.50
N GLU A 99 31.53 -8.07 5.03
CA GLU A 99 31.61 -9.10 3.99
C GLU A 99 30.56 -10.22 4.18
N ILE A 100 29.62 -10.33 3.24
CA ILE A 100 28.56 -11.34 3.23
C ILE A 100 29.08 -12.55 2.45
N ALA A 101 29.01 -13.76 3.04
CA ALA A 101 29.37 -14.99 2.36
C ALA A 101 28.26 -15.41 1.38
N LEU A 102 28.47 -15.13 0.10
CA LEU A 102 27.62 -15.61 -1.00
C LEU A 102 28.17 -16.94 -1.50
N HIS A 103 27.36 -17.99 -1.42
CA HIS A 103 27.69 -19.29 -2.01
C HIS A 103 26.73 -19.56 -3.17
N ASP A 104 27.28 -19.60 -4.38
CA ASP A 104 26.60 -19.83 -5.66
C ASP A 104 25.52 -18.81 -6.06
N VAL A 105 25.26 -17.78 -5.26
CA VAL A 105 24.26 -16.73 -5.56
C VAL A 105 24.95 -15.46 -6.09
N PRO A 106 24.50 -14.89 -7.22
CA PRO A 106 24.98 -13.59 -7.71
C PRO A 106 24.70 -12.43 -6.73
N GLU A 107 25.58 -11.44 -6.68
CA GLU A 107 25.45 -10.27 -5.78
C GLU A 107 24.12 -9.52 -5.97
N GLU A 108 23.62 -9.41 -7.20
CA GLU A 108 22.32 -8.79 -7.49
C GLU A 108 21.15 -9.58 -6.89
N THR A 109 21.20 -10.92 -6.96
CA THR A 109 20.18 -11.79 -6.38
C THR A 109 20.23 -11.73 -4.86
N ALA A 110 21.42 -11.72 -4.27
CA ALA A 110 21.62 -11.53 -2.83
C ALA A 110 21.03 -10.20 -2.33
N ALA A 111 21.23 -9.09 -3.07
CA ALA A 111 20.66 -7.79 -2.71
C ALA A 111 19.12 -7.79 -2.74
N LYS A 112 18.50 -8.47 -3.72
CA LYS A 112 17.04 -8.62 -3.77
C LYS A 112 16.51 -9.44 -2.59
N LEU A 113 17.18 -10.54 -2.24
CA LEU A 113 16.85 -11.31 -1.04
C LEU A 113 16.98 -10.43 0.23
N MET A 114 18.02 -9.60 0.30
CA MET A 114 18.23 -8.63 1.38
C MET A 114 17.03 -7.70 1.55
N ALA A 115 16.54 -7.14 0.45
CA ALA A 115 15.41 -6.20 0.44
C ALA A 115 14.07 -6.85 0.78
N ILE A 116 13.81 -8.07 0.28
CA ILE A 116 12.58 -8.79 0.57
C ILE A 116 12.48 -9.10 2.06
N VAL A 117 13.57 -9.60 2.66
CA VAL A 117 13.60 -9.92 4.08
C VAL A 117 13.48 -8.66 4.94
N ALA A 118 14.12 -7.54 4.56
CA ALA A 118 13.95 -6.26 5.23
C ALA A 118 12.48 -5.80 5.23
N ASN A 119 11.79 -5.94 4.09
CA ASN A 119 10.38 -5.60 3.96
C ASN A 119 9.45 -6.54 4.74
N GLN A 120 9.79 -7.83 4.86
CA GLN A 120 9.00 -8.77 5.66
C GLN A 120 9.19 -8.56 7.17
N LEU A 121 10.38 -8.14 7.60
CA LEU A 121 10.71 -7.92 9.00
C LEU A 121 10.44 -6.48 9.47
N ASP A 122 10.10 -5.55 8.56
CA ASP A 122 9.95 -4.11 8.83
C ASP A 122 11.20 -3.48 9.49
N VAL A 123 12.39 -4.04 9.20
CA VAL A 123 13.68 -3.56 9.72
C VAL A 123 14.45 -2.88 8.59
N PRO A 124 15.00 -1.67 8.81
CA PRO A 124 15.78 -0.98 7.77
C PRO A 124 17.04 -1.77 7.40
N LEU A 125 17.39 -1.74 6.11
CA LEU A 125 18.50 -2.50 5.51
C LEU A 125 19.86 -2.28 6.22
N ASN A 126 20.05 -1.12 6.84
CA ASN A 126 21.28 -0.72 7.54
C ASN A 126 21.53 -1.51 8.84
N GLU A 127 20.46 -2.01 9.48
CA GLU A 127 20.54 -2.79 10.72
C GLU A 127 20.48 -4.30 10.46
N LEU A 128 20.03 -4.71 9.27
CA LEU A 128 19.89 -6.09 8.88
C LEU A 128 21.24 -6.67 8.38
N ARG A 129 21.75 -7.70 9.06
CA ARG A 129 23.03 -8.36 8.73
C ARG A 129 22.83 -9.81 8.30
N PHE A 130 23.05 -10.09 7.02
CA PHE A 130 23.08 -11.46 6.50
C PHE A 130 24.42 -12.10 6.82
N ARG A 131 24.38 -13.28 7.45
CA ARG A 131 25.61 -14.05 7.73
C ARG A 131 26.05 -14.87 6.51
N SER A 132 25.11 -15.47 5.77
CA SER A 132 25.38 -16.15 4.51
C SER A 132 24.11 -16.28 3.67
N ILE A 133 24.26 -16.33 2.35
CA ILE A 133 23.19 -16.61 1.39
C ILE A 133 23.66 -17.78 0.53
N ARG A 134 22.87 -18.86 0.51
CA ARG A 134 23.19 -20.10 -0.22
C ARG A 134 21.98 -20.54 -1.03
N GLU A 135 22.20 -20.95 -2.27
CA GLU A 135 21.22 -21.72 -3.01
C GLU A 135 21.22 -23.17 -2.51
N ILE A 136 20.07 -23.68 -2.10
CA ILE A 136 19.93 -25.11 -1.77
C ILE A 136 19.72 -25.82 -3.09
N LYS A 137 20.68 -26.67 -3.47
CA LYS A 137 20.52 -27.61 -4.57
C LYS A 137 19.85 -28.84 -3.96
N ASP A 138 18.58 -29.04 -4.28
CA ASP A 138 17.90 -30.29 -3.94
C ASP A 138 18.50 -31.38 -4.85
N ASP A 139 19.48 -32.11 -4.33
CA ASP A 139 19.93 -33.38 -4.91
C ASP A 139 18.81 -34.40 -4.63
N GLU A 140 17.87 -34.53 -5.59
CA GLU A 140 16.78 -35.53 -5.72
C GLU A 140 16.25 -36.22 -4.44
#